data_AF-A0A1U7DDK7-F1
#
_entry.id   AF-A0A1U7DDK7-F1
#
_cell.length_a   1.000
_cell.length_b   1.000
_cell.length_c   1.000
_cell.angle_alpha   90.00
_cell.angle_beta   90.00
_cell.angle_gamma   90.00
#
_symmetry.space_group_name_H-M   'P 1'
#
loop_
_entity.id
_entity.type
_entity.pdbx_description
1 polymer ?
#
loop_
_entity_poly.entity_id
_entity_poly.type
_entity_poly.pdbx_seq_one_letter_code
_entity_poly.pdbx_strand_id
1 'polypeptide(L)'
;MLSLDADRSRDLPNGLALLLAQDRADIDISGPEFNFVRSIRVYDVRYARQHESGRDGDCNRTAAVRLGTYGVQGDFAWAPTSLTALPEAHVGLERWGEHCPGIFHRSVFVDWRDYEGNYGYEQVNY
;
A
#
# COMPACT_ATOMS: atom_id res chain seq x y z
N MET A 1 -4.68 -25.48 -42.64
CA MET A 1 -4.61 -25.15 -41.20
C MET A 1 -3.77 -23.88 -41.11
N LEU A 2 -4.42 -22.72 -41.01
CA LEU A 2 -3.77 -21.41 -41.06
C LEU A 2 -3.24 -21.07 -39.67
N SER A 3 -1.92 -20.88 -39.59
CA SER A 3 -1.24 -20.29 -38.43
C SER A 3 -1.57 -18.80 -38.39
N LEU A 4 -2.08 -18.31 -37.26
CA LEU A 4 -2.23 -16.88 -37.03
C LEU A 4 -0.86 -16.34 -36.62
N ASP A 5 -0.21 -15.67 -37.57
CA ASP A 5 1.12 -15.10 -37.41
C ASP A 5 1.18 -14.07 -36.27
N ALA A 6 2.16 -14.26 -35.39
CA ALA A 6 2.51 -13.41 -34.25
C ALA A 6 3.17 -12.07 -34.67
N ASP A 7 2.83 -11.54 -35.84
CA ASP A 7 3.51 -10.40 -36.45
C ASP A 7 2.77 -9.07 -36.27
N ARG A 8 1.59 -9.09 -35.62
CA ARG A 8 0.77 -7.90 -35.36
C ARG A 8 1.19 -7.10 -34.11
N SER A 9 2.46 -7.21 -33.72
CA SER A 9 3.00 -6.52 -32.54
C SER A 9 4.11 -5.52 -32.89
N ARG A 10 4.54 -5.47 -34.16
CA ARG A 10 5.77 -4.78 -34.56
C ARG A 10 5.63 -3.32 -35.02
N ASP A 11 4.41 -2.81 -35.17
CA ASP A 11 4.18 -1.45 -35.69
C ASP A 11 3.27 -0.62 -34.78
N LEU A 12 3.57 -0.55 -33.49
CA LEU A 12 3.10 0.56 -32.67
C LEU A 12 4.11 1.70 -32.80
N PRO A 13 3.71 2.90 -33.25
CA PRO A 13 4.64 4.02 -33.36
C PRO A 13 5.23 4.29 -31.98
N ASN A 14 6.56 4.48 -31.91
CA ASN A 14 7.32 4.66 -30.66
C ASN A 14 6.70 5.70 -29.70
N GLY A 15 5.94 6.68 -30.21
CA GLY A 15 5.20 7.65 -29.40
C GLY A 15 4.01 7.07 -28.61
N LEU A 16 3.35 6.02 -29.09
CA LEU A 16 2.25 5.35 -28.36
C LEU A 16 2.80 4.45 -27.25
N ALA A 17 3.91 3.75 -27.50
CA ALA A 17 4.63 2.98 -26.49
C ALA A 17 5.15 3.89 -25.38
N LEU A 18 5.68 5.08 -25.73
CA LEU A 18 6.15 6.07 -24.76
C LEU A 18 5.00 6.72 -23.95
N LEU A 19 3.85 7.00 -24.58
CA LEU A 19 2.65 7.50 -23.88
C LEU A 19 2.07 6.47 -22.90
N LEU A 20 2.16 5.17 -23.22
CA LEU A 20 1.77 4.08 -22.32
C LEU A 20 2.80 3.81 -21.21
N ALA A 21 4.09 4.03 -21.50
CA ALA A 21 5.19 3.93 -20.54
C ALA A 21 5.31 5.15 -19.59
N GLN A 22 4.64 6.26 -19.89
CA GLN A 22 4.59 7.41 -18.97
C GLN A 22 3.67 7.18 -17.76
N ASP A 23 2.77 6.19 -17.84
CA ASP A 23 1.78 5.90 -16.79
C ASP A 23 2.09 4.61 -16.00
N ARG A 24 3.22 3.95 -16.31
CA ARG A 24 3.71 2.73 -15.64
C ARG A 24 5.22 2.76 -15.61
N ALA A 25 5.84 2.37 -14.49
CA ALA A 25 7.30 2.22 -14.46
C ALA A 25 7.70 1.18 -15.53
N ASP A 26 8.47 1.60 -16.55
CA ASP A 26 8.97 0.72 -17.63
C ASP A 26 10.17 -0.12 -17.15
N ILE A 27 10.00 -0.78 -16.00
CA ILE A 27 11.02 -1.63 -15.40
C ILE A 27 10.33 -2.96 -15.05
N ASP A 28 10.76 -4.02 -15.75
CA ASP A 28 10.34 -5.37 -15.42
C ASP A 28 10.99 -5.80 -14.10
N ILE A 29 10.18 -5.80 -13.03
CA ILE A 29 10.57 -6.29 -11.71
C ILE A 29 9.99 -7.67 -11.43
N SER A 30 9.75 -8.48 -12.48
CA SER A 30 9.23 -9.85 -12.36
C SER A 30 10.23 -10.82 -11.71
N GLY A 31 11.53 -10.60 -11.94
CA GLY A 31 12.62 -11.43 -11.41
C GLY A 31 12.65 -11.50 -9.87
N PRO A 32 13.09 -12.63 -9.29
CA PRO A 32 13.18 -12.79 -7.83
C PRO A 32 14.14 -11.80 -7.17
N GLU A 33 15.12 -11.27 -7.89
CA GLU A 33 16.03 -10.22 -7.43
C GLU A 33 15.30 -8.93 -7.00
N PHE A 34 14.08 -8.70 -7.49
CA PHE A 34 13.24 -7.55 -7.10
C PHE A 34 12.20 -7.88 -6.03
N ASN A 35 12.30 -9.05 -5.38
CA ASN A 35 11.41 -9.39 -4.28
C ASN A 35 11.40 -8.35 -3.16
N PHE A 36 12.54 -7.69 -2.90
CA PHE A 36 12.61 -6.62 -1.91
C PHE A 36 11.74 -5.42 -2.31
N VAL A 37 11.77 -4.97 -3.57
CA VAL A 37 10.90 -3.89 -4.09
C VAL A 37 9.43 -4.28 -3.95
N ARG A 38 9.09 -5.51 -4.36
CA ARG A 38 7.72 -6.03 -4.28
C ARG A 38 7.28 -6.40 -2.87
N SER A 39 8.19 -6.36 -1.89
CA SER A 39 7.85 -6.53 -0.48
C SER A 39 7.39 -5.22 0.17
N ILE A 40 7.72 -4.07 -0.42
CA ILE A 40 7.36 -2.76 0.12
C ILE A 40 5.84 -2.67 0.21
N ARG A 41 5.32 -2.35 1.39
CA ARG A 41 3.91 -1.98 1.59
C ARG A 41 3.84 -0.59 2.18
N VAL A 42 2.88 0.19 1.70
CA VAL A 42 2.63 1.55 2.21
C VAL A 42 1.24 1.57 2.84
N TYR A 43 1.15 1.88 4.11
CA TYR A 43 -0.11 2.01 4.83
C TYR A 43 -0.39 3.50 5.08
N ASP A 44 -1.42 4.02 4.43
CA ASP A 44 -1.95 5.38 4.65
C ASP A 44 -3.11 5.28 5.64
N VAL A 45 -2.84 5.53 6.92
CA VAL A 45 -3.87 5.72 7.95
C VAL A 45 -4.40 7.14 7.80
N ARG A 46 -5.39 7.31 6.93
CA ARG A 46 -5.98 8.62 6.61
C ARG A 46 -6.58 9.28 7.82
N TYR A 47 -7.27 8.48 8.62
CA TYR A 47 -7.72 8.81 9.96
C TYR A 47 -8.02 7.54 10.75
N ALA A 48 -7.75 7.59 12.03
CA ALA A 48 -8.29 6.70 13.04
C ALA A 48 -8.75 7.56 14.21
N ARG A 49 -10.04 7.53 14.48
CA ARG A 49 -10.69 8.30 15.54
C ARG A 49 -11.46 7.39 16.47
N GLN A 50 -11.18 7.50 17.77
CA GLN A 50 -11.92 6.86 18.85
C GLN A 50 -12.23 7.90 19.91
N HIS A 51 -13.46 7.92 20.42
CA HIS A 51 -13.84 8.76 21.55
C HIS A 51 -15.19 8.31 22.10
N GLU A 52 -15.43 8.58 23.39
CA GLU A 52 -16.75 8.42 23.98
C GLU A 52 -17.72 9.44 23.37
N SER A 53 -18.96 9.01 23.15
CA SER A 53 -20.03 9.86 22.66
C SER A 53 -21.36 9.46 23.27
N GLY A 54 -22.30 10.41 23.35
CA GLY A 54 -23.62 10.18 23.94
C GLY A 54 -23.62 10.21 25.48
N ARG A 55 -24.82 10.08 26.07
CA ARG A 55 -24.99 10.09 27.54
C ARG A 55 -24.57 8.79 28.22
N ASP A 56 -24.55 7.70 27.47
CA ASP A 56 -24.31 6.34 27.97
C ASP A 56 -22.83 5.92 27.90
N GLY A 57 -21.95 6.78 27.37
CA GLY A 57 -20.51 6.50 27.25
C GLY A 57 -20.15 5.56 26.10
N ASP A 58 -20.99 5.46 25.07
CA ASP A 58 -20.74 4.58 23.93
C ASP A 58 -19.47 4.98 23.19
N CYS A 59 -18.64 3.97 22.91
CA CYS A 59 -17.38 4.21 22.23
C CYS A 59 -17.55 4.31 20.72
N ASN A 60 -17.44 5.52 20.19
CA ASN A 60 -17.46 5.78 18.76
C ASN A 60 -16.07 5.57 18.15
N ARG A 61 -16.00 4.66 17.18
CA ARG A 61 -14.77 4.28 16.48
C ARG A 61 -14.98 4.37 14.98
N THR A 62 -14.13 5.15 14.31
CA THR A 62 -14.12 5.27 12.85
C THR A 62 -12.69 5.35 12.34
N ALA A 63 -12.35 4.57 11.33
CA ALA A 63 -11.04 4.58 10.72
C ALA A 63 -11.12 4.38 9.20
N ALA A 64 -10.16 4.94 8.48
CA ALA A 64 -9.94 4.65 7.07
C ALA A 64 -8.45 4.44 6.81
N VAL A 65 -8.12 3.28 6.26
CA VAL A 65 -6.76 2.90 5.93
C VAL A 65 -6.69 2.48 4.47
N ARG A 66 -5.60 2.83 3.79
CA ARG A 66 -5.27 2.31 2.46
C ARG A 66 -3.93 1.59 2.47
N LEU A 67 -3.89 0.46 1.78
CA LEU A 67 -2.68 -0.31 1.52
C LEU A 67 -2.22 -0.05 0.08
N GLY A 68 -0.98 0.40 -0.05
CA GLY A 68 -0.25 0.62 -1.28
C GLY A 68 0.66 -0.56 -1.56
N THR A 69 0.59 -1.11 -2.77
CA THR A 69 1.41 -2.24 -3.21
C THR A 69 1.99 -2.01 -4.60
N TYR A 70 3.17 -2.58 -4.85
CA TYR A 70 3.80 -2.61 -6.17
C TYR A 70 3.50 -3.92 -6.91
N GLY A 71 3.06 -3.81 -8.16
CA GLY A 71 2.91 -4.93 -9.09
C GLY A 71 4.23 -5.33 -9.75
N VAL A 72 4.20 -6.37 -10.57
CA VAL A 72 5.41 -6.94 -11.20
C VAL A 72 6.02 -6.06 -12.29
N GLN A 73 5.30 -5.03 -12.74
CA GLN A 73 5.80 -4.01 -13.68
C GLN A 73 6.07 -2.69 -12.96
N GLY A 74 6.25 -2.71 -11.64
CA GLY A 74 6.49 -1.51 -10.83
C GLY A 74 5.29 -0.56 -10.73
N ASP A 75 4.12 -0.96 -11.23
CA ASP A 75 2.87 -0.23 -11.06
C ASP A 75 2.49 -0.17 -9.58
N PHE A 76 1.99 0.98 -9.13
CA PHE A 76 1.60 1.17 -7.74
C PHE A 76 0.08 1.35 -7.65
N ALA A 77 -0.55 0.61 -6.73
CA ALA A 77 -2.00 0.65 -6.56
C ALA A 77 -2.38 0.76 -5.08
N TRP A 78 -3.47 1.49 -4.81
CA TRP A 78 -4.09 1.57 -3.50
C TRP A 78 -5.29 0.62 -3.41
N ALA A 79 -5.39 -0.11 -2.31
CA ALA A 79 -6.57 -0.86 -1.91
C ALA A 79 -7.05 -0.41 -0.52
N PRO A 80 -8.36 -0.40 -0.24
CA PRO A 80 -8.85 -0.21 1.11
C PRO A 80 -8.38 -1.36 2.01
N THR A 81 -8.01 -1.04 3.25
CA THR A 81 -7.66 -2.03 4.28
C THR A 81 -8.19 -1.57 5.64
N SER A 82 -7.86 -2.31 6.70
CA SER A 82 -8.24 -2.02 8.07
C SER A 82 -7.03 -1.84 8.98
N LEU A 83 -7.27 -1.33 10.19
CA LEU A 83 -6.22 -1.16 11.21
C LEU A 83 -5.58 -2.49 11.62
N THR A 84 -6.30 -3.62 11.54
CA THR A 84 -5.74 -4.93 11.90
C THR A 84 -4.73 -5.47 10.89
N ALA A 85 -4.61 -4.82 9.72
CA ALA A 85 -3.59 -5.15 8.74
C ALA A 85 -2.27 -4.39 8.97
N LEU A 86 -2.25 -3.42 9.89
CA LEU A 86 -1.02 -2.71 10.22
C LEU A 86 -0.02 -3.67 10.86
N PRO A 87 1.25 -3.63 10.46
CA PRO A 87 2.30 -4.42 11.11
C PRO A 87 2.47 -4.05 12.58
N GLU A 88 2.95 -4.98 13.40
CA GLU A 88 3.18 -4.78 14.85
C GLU A 88 4.13 -3.61 15.15
N ALA A 89 5.04 -3.29 14.22
CA ALA A 89 5.95 -2.16 14.34
C ALA A 89 5.28 -0.78 14.19
N HIS A 90 4.01 -0.72 13.75
CA HIS A 90 3.24 0.52 13.73
C HIS A 90 2.94 1.00 15.16
N VAL A 91 3.03 2.31 15.37
CA VAL A 91 2.80 2.95 16.68
C VAL A 91 1.76 4.05 16.63
N GLY A 92 1.15 4.36 17.77
CA GLY A 92 0.16 5.43 17.96
C GLY A 92 -1.31 4.96 17.95
N LEU A 93 -1.55 3.66 17.85
CA LEU A 93 -2.86 3.03 17.91
C LEU A 93 -2.95 1.88 18.93
N GLU A 94 -1.99 1.77 19.84
CA GLU A 94 -1.88 0.71 20.84
C GLU A 94 -3.15 0.60 21.71
N ARG A 95 -3.81 1.74 21.92
CA ARG A 95 -5.02 1.87 22.75
C ARG A 95 -6.33 1.79 21.97
N TRP A 96 -6.25 1.55 20.66
CA TRP A 96 -7.44 1.37 19.83
C TRP A 96 -8.20 0.12 20.28
N GLY A 97 -9.50 0.25 20.54
CA GLY A 97 -10.31 -0.86 21.03
C GLY A 97 -10.35 -1.03 22.56
N GLU A 98 -9.54 -0.29 23.33
CA GLU A 98 -9.65 -0.22 24.80
C GLU A 98 -10.99 0.43 25.25
N HIS A 99 -11.14 0.72 26.55
CA HIS A 99 -12.27 1.43 27.18
C HIS A 99 -12.36 2.91 26.75
N CYS A 100 -12.46 3.09 25.44
CA CYS A 100 -12.64 4.32 24.70
C CYS A 100 -11.77 5.54 25.02
N PRO A 101 -10.46 5.40 25.19
CA PRO A 101 -9.63 6.59 25.24
C PRO A 101 -9.74 7.39 23.94
N GLY A 102 -9.69 8.71 24.10
CA GLY A 102 -9.64 9.64 22.97
C GLY A 102 -8.41 9.36 22.12
N ILE A 103 -8.64 9.01 20.86
CA ILE A 103 -7.60 8.78 19.85
C ILE A 103 -7.95 9.62 18.63
N PHE A 104 -6.96 10.34 18.15
CA PHE A 104 -6.94 10.90 16.81
C PHE A 104 -5.56 10.64 16.25
N HIS A 105 -5.49 9.80 15.22
CA HIS A 105 -4.22 9.36 14.66
C HIS A 105 -4.27 9.38 13.13
N ARG A 106 -3.18 9.85 12.54
CA ARG A 106 -2.94 9.79 11.10
C ARG A 106 -1.45 9.52 10.91
N SER A 107 -1.15 8.62 10.00
CA SER A 107 0.22 8.26 9.72
C SER A 107 0.35 7.71 8.31
N VAL A 108 1.54 7.85 7.75
CA VAL A 108 2.02 6.97 6.68
C VAL A 108 3.03 6.02 7.32
N PHE A 109 2.80 4.72 7.16
CA PHE A 109 3.70 3.67 7.63
C PHE A 109 4.17 2.86 6.44
N VAL A 110 5.46 2.62 6.32
CA VAL A 110 6.05 1.82 5.24
C VAL A 110 6.82 0.69 5.87
N ASP A 111 6.62 -0.54 5.41
CA ASP A 111 7.49 -1.67 5.74
C ASP A 111 8.04 -2.35 4.48
N TRP A 112 9.14 -3.07 4.65
CA TRP A 112 9.79 -3.83 3.60
C TRP A 112 10.65 -4.97 4.16
N ARG A 113 11.05 -5.86 3.26
CA ARG A 113 12.12 -6.84 3.45
C ARG A 113 13.27 -6.44 2.52
N ASP A 114 14.48 -6.27 3.04
CA ASP A 114 15.65 -5.96 2.21
C ASP A 114 16.12 -7.19 1.41
N TYR A 115 17.23 -7.06 0.67
CA TYR A 115 17.76 -8.15 -0.16
C TYR A 115 18.26 -9.36 0.66
N GLU A 116 18.55 -9.18 1.96
CA GLU A 116 18.94 -10.24 2.90
C GLU A 116 17.72 -10.83 3.63
N GLY A 117 16.53 -10.24 3.45
CA GLY A 117 15.28 -10.62 4.11
C GLY A 117 15.06 -9.97 5.47
N ASN A 118 15.90 -9.01 5.88
CA ASN A 118 15.71 -8.28 7.11
C ASN A 118 14.47 -7.37 7.00
N TYR A 119 13.69 -7.31 8.07
CA TYR A 119 12.53 -6.43 8.15
C TYR A 119 12.97 -5.00 8.46
N GLY A 120 12.52 -4.04 7.65
CA GLY A 120 12.69 -2.61 7.89
C GLY A 120 11.34 -1.89 7.82
N TYR A 121 11.25 -0.74 8.49
CA TYR A 121 10.05 0.08 8.47
C TYR A 121 10.38 1.55 8.75
N GLU A 122 9.47 2.44 8.35
CA GLU A 122 9.48 3.87 8.68
C GLU A 122 8.04 4.35 8.92
N GLN A 123 7.87 5.30 9.85
CA GLN A 123 6.57 5.91 10.13
C GLN A 123 6.66 7.42 10.21
N VAL A 124 5.71 8.10 9.56
CA VAL A 124 5.53 9.56 9.64
C VAL A 124 4.13 9.86 10.16
N ASN A 125 4.06 10.61 11.25
CA ASN A 125 2.82 11.06 11.88
C ASN A 125 2.52 12.52 11.47
N TYR A 126 1.25 12.86 11.24
CA TYR A 126 0.85 14.20 10.75
C TYR A 126 -0.60 14.61 11.09
#